data_AF-A0AA39WZK0-F1
#
_entry.id   AF-A0AA39WZK0-F1
#
_cell.length_a   1.000
_cell.length_b   1.000
_cell.length_c   1.000
_cell.angle_alpha   90.00
_cell.angle_beta   90.00
_cell.angle_gamma   90.00
#
_symmetry.space_group_name_H-M   'P 1'
#
loop_
_entity.id
_entity.type
_entity.pdbx_description
1 polymer ?
#
loop_
_entity_poly.entity_id
_entity_poly.type
_entity_poly.pdbx_seq_one_letter_code
_entity_poly.pdbx_strand_id
1 'polypeptide(L)'
;MLETRSSVVGWLILSADHGHSVQAPINIAPYEPRHAGPYTPNGAIPHRDASLAVPYQPSQSSSGPQPVFEWLSTVIEAQIALDNMTTYRRNIYLQQFLLIARDMADEGYLDNVAYCLVDMEFAPPQNILFNTNPKTNGETMNGITVLDWDHAFFAPSFMACDPPTWIWAMIWEDEDEDEDELLDDDMPDTEDLCKLKQIFEEAAGPEYLRFAYDPVYRVARALLLLIMNGITDSRHARKAQKLFREWPKIRDAGRKDVYKGNYTLPGWMQDKET
;
A
#
# COMPACT_ATOMS: atom_id res chain seq x y z
N MET A 1 -15.15 -28.23 -8.28
CA MET A 1 -14.83 -27.99 -6.86
C MET A 1 -13.36 -27.61 -6.83
N LEU A 2 -13.08 -26.33 -7.02
CA LEU A 2 -11.73 -25.77 -7.09
C LEU A 2 -11.44 -25.17 -5.72
N GLU A 3 -10.60 -25.82 -4.93
CA GLU A 3 -9.97 -25.18 -3.76
C GLU A 3 -8.83 -24.30 -4.29
N THR A 4 -9.06 -22.99 -4.38
CA THR A 4 -7.98 -22.00 -4.54
C THR A 4 -7.45 -21.66 -3.16
N ARG A 5 -6.39 -22.34 -2.73
CA ARG A 5 -5.57 -21.89 -1.59
C ARG A 5 -4.63 -20.82 -2.12
N SER A 6 -4.95 -19.55 -1.86
CA SER A 6 -4.06 -18.43 -2.13
C SER A 6 -2.91 -18.43 -1.12
N SER A 7 -1.71 -18.73 -1.59
CA SER A 7 -0.38 -18.37 -1.05
C SER A 7 0.67 -19.12 -1.88
N VAL A 8 0.78 -18.78 -3.16
CA VAL A 8 1.89 -19.29 -3.97
C VAL A 8 3.09 -18.40 -3.68
N VAL A 9 4.14 -18.97 -3.06
CA VAL A 9 5.48 -18.38 -3.04
C VAL A 9 5.89 -18.18 -4.50
N GLY A 10 5.88 -16.93 -4.95
CA GLY A 10 6.32 -16.56 -6.28
C GLY A 10 7.85 -16.54 -6.34
N TRP A 11 8.41 -16.81 -7.52
CA TRP A 11 9.79 -16.48 -7.81
C TRP A 11 9.78 -15.28 -8.74
N LEU A 12 10.41 -14.17 -8.32
CA LEU A 12 10.79 -13.12 -9.25
C LEU A 12 11.95 -13.67 -10.08
N ILE A 13 11.71 -13.81 -11.37
CA ILE A 13 12.74 -14.18 -12.34
C ILE A 13 13.11 -12.91 -13.10
N LEU A 14 14.17 -12.24 -12.66
CA LEU A 14 14.74 -11.13 -13.41
C LEU A 14 15.62 -11.73 -14.51
N SER A 15 15.16 -11.67 -15.75
CA SER A 15 15.96 -12.06 -16.91
C SER A 15 16.84 -10.89 -17.31
N ALA A 16 18.16 -11.02 -17.19
CA ALA A 16 19.09 -10.07 -17.79
C ALA A 16 19.27 -10.41 -19.29
N ASP A 17 19.63 -9.40 -20.10
CA ASP A 17 19.79 -9.49 -21.55
C ASP A 17 20.81 -10.53 -22.05
N HIS A 18 21.47 -11.29 -21.17
CA HIS A 18 22.57 -12.21 -21.50
C HIS A 18 22.30 -13.65 -21.04
N GLY A 19 21.04 -14.05 -20.91
CA GLY A 19 20.67 -15.45 -20.62
C GLY A 19 20.91 -15.88 -19.16
N HIS A 20 21.20 -14.92 -18.28
CA HIS A 20 21.26 -15.14 -16.84
C HIS A 20 19.96 -14.67 -16.21
N SER A 21 19.24 -15.61 -15.60
CA SER A 21 18.08 -15.29 -14.77
C SER A 21 18.49 -15.28 -13.30
N VAL A 22 18.20 -14.18 -12.62
CA VAL A 22 18.29 -14.12 -11.15
C VAL A 22 16.91 -14.48 -10.62
N GLN A 23 16.85 -15.57 -9.86
CA GLN A 23 15.63 -16.01 -9.18
C GLN A 23 15.70 -15.57 -7.72
N ALA A 24 14.76 -14.72 -7.32
CA ALA A 24 14.57 -14.34 -5.92
C ALA A 24 13.16 -14.75 -5.49
N PRO A 25 12.97 -15.40 -4.34
CA PRO A 25 11.63 -15.60 -3.81
C PRO A 25 10.99 -14.22 -3.57
N ILE A 26 9.82 -13.99 -4.17
CA ILE A 26 8.99 -12.81 -3.88
C ILE A 26 7.78 -13.27 -3.08
N ASN A 27 7.60 -12.61 -1.94
CA ASN A 27 6.39 -12.71 -1.14
C ASN A 27 5.50 -11.51 -1.51
N ILE A 28 4.41 -11.77 -2.23
CA ILE A 28 3.36 -10.76 -2.46
C ILE A 28 2.40 -10.84 -1.25
N ALA A 29 2.69 -10.05 -0.20
CA ALA A 29 1.98 -10.01 1.10
C ALA A 29 1.90 -11.36 1.88
N PRO A 30 1.70 -11.38 3.21
CA PRO A 30 2.69 -12.00 4.08
C PRO A 30 2.59 -13.53 4.19
N TYR A 31 3.75 -14.16 4.04
CA TYR A 31 4.05 -15.52 4.46
C TYR A 31 5.29 -15.48 5.37
N GLU A 32 5.16 -15.88 6.63
CA GLU A 32 6.30 -16.17 7.51
C GLU A 32 6.82 -17.59 7.21
N PRO A 33 8.15 -17.78 7.02
CA PRO A 33 8.88 -18.46 8.09
C PRO A 33 10.38 -18.09 8.24
N ARG A 34 10.89 -18.51 9.40
CA ARG A 34 12.21 -18.26 10.02
C ARG A 34 13.45 -18.72 9.23
N HIS A 35 14.53 -17.93 9.41
CA HIS A 35 15.99 -18.19 9.32
C HIS A 35 16.61 -18.90 8.09
N ALA A 36 17.53 -18.22 7.39
CA ALA A 36 18.96 -18.61 7.21
C ALA A 36 19.78 -17.65 6.30
N GLY A 37 20.98 -17.27 6.75
CA GLY A 37 22.25 -17.25 5.98
C GLY A 37 22.58 -16.10 4.99
N PRO A 38 23.80 -15.50 5.00
CA PRO A 38 24.13 -14.29 4.23
C PRO A 38 25.00 -14.54 2.98
N TYR A 39 24.89 -13.71 1.93
CA TYR A 39 25.97 -13.37 0.97
C TYR A 39 25.67 -12.09 0.14
N THR A 40 26.73 -11.35 -0.23
CA THR A 40 26.78 -10.03 -0.93
C THR A 40 27.76 -10.11 -2.15
N PRO A 41 28.15 -9.02 -2.85
CA PRO A 41 27.39 -8.19 -3.82
C PRO A 41 28.19 -7.88 -5.14
N ASN A 42 27.56 -7.19 -6.13
CA ASN A 42 28.08 -6.00 -6.86
C ASN A 42 27.69 -5.87 -8.35
N GLY A 43 27.35 -4.64 -8.77
CA GLY A 43 27.56 -4.10 -10.12
C GLY A 43 26.45 -3.17 -10.62
N ALA A 44 26.72 -1.87 -10.78
CA ALA A 44 25.78 -0.81 -11.18
C ALA A 44 26.16 -0.14 -12.52
N ILE A 45 25.18 0.36 -13.30
CA ILE A 45 25.28 1.42 -14.34
C ILE A 45 23.94 2.22 -14.41
N PRO A 46 23.80 3.40 -15.07
CA PRO A 46 23.41 4.68 -14.44
C PRO A 46 22.15 5.35 -15.07
N HIS A 47 21.90 6.64 -14.83
CA HIS A 47 20.94 7.19 -13.88
C HIS A 47 20.04 8.20 -14.65
N ARG A 48 18.72 8.14 -14.45
CA ARG A 48 17.84 9.33 -14.53
C ARG A 48 17.89 10.05 -13.16
N ASP A 49 17.56 11.34 -13.14
CA ASP A 49 17.71 12.26 -12.01
C ASP A 49 17.04 11.73 -10.72
N ALA A 50 17.85 11.09 -9.87
CA ALA A 50 17.46 10.39 -8.66
C ALA A 50 17.61 11.25 -7.40
N SER A 51 17.63 12.57 -7.55
CA SER A 51 17.83 13.52 -6.44
C SER A 51 16.69 13.51 -5.41
N LEU A 52 15.60 12.77 -5.65
CA LEU A 52 14.50 12.55 -4.70
C LEU A 52 14.50 11.15 -4.06
N ALA A 53 15.26 10.19 -4.60
CA ALA A 53 15.37 8.85 -4.04
C ALA A 53 16.58 8.82 -3.09
N VAL A 54 16.35 9.00 -1.79
CA VAL A 54 17.38 8.72 -0.78
C VAL A 54 17.66 7.22 -0.83
N PRO A 55 18.85 6.76 -1.27
CA PRO A 55 19.14 5.35 -1.32
C PRO A 55 19.05 4.76 0.09
N TYR A 56 18.31 3.66 0.24
CA TYR A 56 18.28 2.88 1.47
C TYR A 56 19.71 2.51 1.85
N GLN A 57 20.22 3.14 2.92
CA GLN A 57 21.47 2.77 3.53
C GLN A 57 21.16 1.79 4.67
N PRO A 58 21.41 0.48 4.51
CA PRO A 58 21.26 -0.45 5.62
C PRO A 58 22.19 0.00 6.74
N SER A 59 21.61 0.41 7.87
CA SER A 59 22.39 0.75 9.06
C SER A 59 23.16 -0.49 9.51
N GLN A 60 24.45 -0.34 9.81
CA GLN A 60 25.35 -1.48 10.06
C GLN A 60 25.15 -2.16 11.42
N SER A 61 24.02 -1.98 12.12
CA SER A 61 23.89 -2.52 13.48
C SER A 61 22.46 -2.63 14.01
N SER A 62 21.63 -3.47 13.42
CA SER A 62 20.57 -4.22 14.12
C SER A 62 20.04 -5.33 13.19
N SER A 63 19.89 -6.54 13.71
CA SER A 63 19.61 -7.75 12.93
C SER A 63 18.13 -7.91 12.52
N GLY A 64 17.43 -6.81 12.23
CA GLY A 64 16.01 -6.81 11.89
C GLY A 64 15.65 -5.73 10.85
N PRO A 65 14.50 -5.85 10.19
CA PRO A 65 14.00 -4.79 9.31
C PRO A 65 13.87 -3.48 10.09
N GLN A 66 14.19 -2.36 9.43
CA GLN A 66 14.02 -1.04 10.02
C GLN A 66 12.54 -0.81 10.37
N PRO A 67 12.20 -0.34 11.58
CA PRO A 67 10.84 0.04 11.93
C PRO A 67 10.27 1.07 10.95
N VAL A 68 8.99 0.94 10.59
CA VAL A 68 8.33 1.80 9.59
C VAL A 68 8.45 3.28 9.95
N PHE A 69 8.26 3.63 11.22
CA PHE A 69 8.38 5.01 11.69
C PHE A 69 9.79 5.59 11.54
N GLU A 70 10.84 4.79 11.81
CA GLU A 70 12.23 5.26 11.65
C GLU A 70 12.54 5.51 10.18
N TRP A 71 12.08 4.62 9.30
CA TRP A 71 12.21 4.80 7.85
C TRP A 71 11.50 6.07 7.39
N LEU A 72 10.24 6.27 7.77
CA LEU A 72 9.47 7.47 7.43
C LEU A 72 10.14 8.75 7.94
N SER A 73 10.57 8.76 9.19
CA SER A 73 11.22 9.92 9.80
C SER A 73 12.50 10.27 9.03
N THR A 74 13.29 9.27 8.63
CA THR A 74 14.50 9.48 7.82
C THR A 74 14.18 10.12 6.47
N VAL A 75 13.14 9.64 5.77
CA VAL A 75 12.72 10.19 4.48
C VAL A 75 12.24 11.63 4.63
N ILE A 76 11.38 11.91 5.63
CA ILE A 76 10.84 13.25 5.88
C ILE A 76 11.95 14.23 6.27
N GLU A 77 12.85 13.84 7.17
CA GLU A 77 13.97 14.69 7.61
C GLU A 77 14.93 15.02 6.46
N ALA A 78 15.22 14.04 5.59
CA ALA A 78 16.01 14.27 4.39
C ALA A 78 15.34 15.28 3.45
N GLN A 79 14.03 15.17 3.25
CA GLN A 79 13.27 16.15 2.45
C GLN A 79 13.26 17.55 3.09
N ILE A 80 13.07 17.64 4.41
CA ILE A 80 13.15 18.91 5.15
C ILE A 80 14.53 19.55 4.97
N ALA A 81 15.60 18.77 5.07
CA ALA A 81 16.96 19.25 4.88
C ALA A 81 17.19 19.82 3.48
N LEU A 82 16.63 19.16 2.45
CA LEU A 82 16.70 19.61 1.06
C LEU A 82 15.86 20.90 0.84
N ASP A 83 14.66 20.97 1.39
CA ASP A 83 13.71 22.09 1.20
C ASP A 83 14.09 23.35 1.99
N ASN A 84 14.83 23.21 3.10
CA ASN A 84 15.37 24.36 3.85
C ASN A 84 16.31 25.24 3.00
N MET A 85 16.72 24.76 1.83
CA MET A 85 17.48 25.53 0.86
C MET A 85 16.60 26.29 -0.15
N THR A 86 15.30 25.99 -0.26
CA THR A 86 14.48 26.41 -1.43
C THR A 86 13.10 26.98 -1.12
N THR A 87 12.32 26.55 -0.11
CA THR A 87 10.97 27.14 0.15
C THR A 87 10.34 26.84 1.53
N TYR A 88 9.97 27.89 2.28
CA TYR A 88 9.37 27.79 3.64
C TYR A 88 8.03 27.02 3.75
N ARG A 89 7.18 27.06 2.71
CA ARG A 89 5.82 26.48 2.78
C ARG A 89 5.79 24.94 2.80
N ARG A 90 6.72 24.26 2.13
CA ARG A 90 6.76 22.79 2.08
C ARG A 90 7.16 22.18 3.43
N ASN A 91 8.07 22.85 4.14
CA ASN A 91 8.51 22.43 5.47
C ASN A 91 7.33 22.28 6.45
N ILE A 92 6.33 23.18 6.41
CA ILE A 92 5.15 23.09 7.27
C ILE A 92 4.39 21.77 7.05
N TYR A 93 4.22 21.33 5.80
CA TYR A 93 3.56 20.05 5.49
C TYR A 93 4.37 18.87 6.03
N LEU A 94 5.68 18.85 5.77
CA LEU A 94 6.58 17.77 6.21
C LEU A 94 6.61 17.63 7.74
N GLN A 95 6.61 18.74 8.48
CA GLN A 95 6.52 18.71 9.94
C GLN A 95 5.19 18.12 10.43
N GLN A 96 4.08 18.47 9.79
CA GLN A 96 2.78 17.90 10.13
C GLN A 96 2.72 16.40 9.78
N PHE A 97 3.30 15.98 8.67
CA PHE A 97 3.42 14.54 8.33
C PHE A 97 4.19 13.77 9.39
N LEU A 98 5.31 14.33 9.87
CA LEU A 98 6.10 13.70 10.94
C LEU A 98 5.31 13.54 12.24
N LEU A 99 4.49 14.54 12.60
CA LEU A 99 3.62 14.45 13.78
C LEU A 99 2.58 13.34 13.65
N ILE A 100 1.97 13.19 12.47
CA ILE A 100 0.99 12.13 12.23
C ILE A 100 1.65 10.75 12.24
N ALA A 101 2.80 10.59 11.57
CA ALA A 101 3.55 9.35 11.58
C ALA A 101 3.96 8.95 13.01
N ARG A 102 4.33 9.93 13.84
CA ARG A 102 4.66 9.71 15.25
C ARG A 102 3.44 9.28 16.06
N ASP A 103 2.32 9.98 15.92
CA ASP A 103 1.08 9.59 16.59
C ASP A 103 0.68 8.15 16.22
N MET A 104 0.82 7.75 14.95
CA MET A 104 0.55 6.38 14.51
C MET A 104 1.51 5.36 15.13
N ALA A 105 2.79 5.70 15.24
CA ALA A 105 3.80 4.85 15.87
C ALA A 105 3.55 4.68 17.37
N ASP A 106 3.25 5.77 18.09
CA ASP A 106 3.00 5.77 19.52
C ASP A 106 1.77 4.93 19.90
N GLU A 107 0.79 4.81 19.00
CA GLU A 107 -0.40 3.96 19.14
C GLU A 107 -0.18 2.52 18.60
N GLY A 108 1.03 2.20 18.11
CA GLY A 108 1.41 0.85 17.66
C GLY A 108 0.90 0.46 16.27
N TYR A 109 0.34 1.38 15.48
CA TYR A 109 -0.17 1.08 14.13
C TYR A 109 0.93 0.78 13.10
N LEU A 110 2.16 1.19 13.41
CA LEU A 110 3.33 0.99 12.54
C LEU A 110 4.23 -0.17 13.03
N ASP A 111 3.84 -0.85 14.11
CA ASP A 111 4.61 -1.94 14.70
C ASP A 111 4.36 -3.26 13.95
N ASN A 112 5.41 -4.07 13.82
CA ASN A 112 5.35 -5.40 13.20
C ASN A 112 4.75 -5.43 11.78
N VAL A 113 4.80 -4.31 11.05
CA VAL A 113 4.35 -4.26 9.65
C VAL A 113 5.47 -4.80 8.75
N ALA A 114 5.18 -5.85 8.00
CA ALA A 114 6.10 -6.42 7.04
C ALA A 114 6.33 -5.44 5.87
N TYR A 115 7.50 -5.48 5.25
CA TYR A 115 7.73 -4.81 3.98
C TYR A 115 7.43 -5.75 2.81
N CYS A 116 6.89 -5.21 1.73
CA CYS A 116 6.68 -5.94 0.48
C CYS A 116 7.01 -5.05 -0.72
N LEU A 117 7.10 -5.65 -1.91
CA LEU A 117 7.18 -4.91 -3.15
C LEU A 117 5.77 -4.40 -3.49
N VAL A 118 5.66 -3.08 -3.64
CA VAL A 118 4.41 -2.38 -3.95
C VAL A 118 4.51 -1.81 -5.34
N ASP A 119 3.47 -2.03 -6.13
CA ASP A 119 3.23 -1.36 -7.40
C ASP A 119 2.25 -0.21 -7.16
N MET A 120 2.68 1.01 -7.47
CA MET A 120 1.93 2.25 -7.27
C MET A 120 0.91 2.51 -8.37
N GLU A 121 1.02 1.80 -9.49
CA GLU A 121 0.19 1.98 -10.68
C GLU A 121 -0.67 0.74 -10.94
N PHE A 122 -0.98 0.01 -9.88
CA PHE A 122 -1.88 -1.14 -9.92
C PHE A 122 -3.37 -0.75 -10.17
N ALA A 123 -3.66 0.55 -10.25
CA ALA A 123 -4.90 1.15 -10.74
C ALA A 123 -4.55 1.93 -12.01
N PRO A 124 -4.87 1.49 -13.26
CA PRO A 124 -6.15 1.00 -13.81
C PRO A 124 -6.00 -0.38 -14.54
N PRO A 125 -7.03 -0.98 -15.20
CA PRO A 125 -6.90 -2.29 -15.87
C PRO A 125 -5.87 -2.34 -17.01
N GLN A 126 -5.28 -1.20 -17.38
CA GLN A 126 -4.27 -1.09 -18.44
C GLN A 126 -2.98 -1.85 -18.09
N ASN A 127 -2.66 -1.98 -16.80
CA ASN A 127 -1.45 -2.65 -16.33
C ASN A 127 -1.67 -4.13 -16.00
N ILE A 128 -2.83 -4.70 -16.36
CA ILE A 128 -3.16 -6.11 -16.11
C ILE A 128 -3.49 -6.80 -17.43
N LEU A 129 -2.63 -7.74 -17.84
CA LEU A 129 -2.88 -8.60 -19.00
C LEU A 129 -3.47 -9.93 -18.57
N PHE A 130 -4.57 -10.30 -19.21
CA PHE A 130 -5.20 -11.60 -19.07
C PHE A 130 -4.74 -12.53 -20.20
N ASN A 131 -4.14 -13.66 -19.84
CA ASN A 131 -3.87 -14.72 -20.81
C ASN A 131 -5.12 -15.58 -20.93
N THR A 132 -5.86 -15.42 -22.02
CA THR A 132 -7.09 -16.18 -22.28
C THR A 132 -6.79 -17.50 -22.99
N ASN A 133 -7.61 -18.52 -22.72
CA ASN A 133 -7.47 -19.80 -23.37
C ASN A 133 -8.08 -19.77 -24.79
N PRO A 134 -7.28 -19.91 -25.85
CA PRO A 134 -7.79 -19.89 -27.21
C PRO A 134 -8.71 -21.09 -27.51
N LYS A 135 -8.61 -22.18 -26.73
CA LYS A 135 -9.46 -23.37 -26.89
C LYS A 135 -10.87 -23.21 -26.32
N THR A 136 -11.08 -22.27 -25.41
CA THR A 136 -12.40 -21.98 -24.82
C THR A 136 -12.94 -20.64 -25.31
N ASN A 137 -12.47 -20.12 -26.44
CA ASN A 137 -12.81 -18.78 -26.94
C ASN A 137 -12.67 -17.67 -25.89
N GLY A 138 -11.72 -17.81 -24.95
CA GLY A 138 -11.50 -16.86 -23.87
C GLY A 138 -12.46 -16.93 -22.68
N GLU A 139 -13.35 -17.92 -22.61
CA GLU A 139 -14.19 -18.17 -21.42
C GLU A 139 -13.37 -18.62 -20.19
N THR A 140 -12.14 -19.10 -20.39
CA THR A 140 -11.24 -19.51 -19.31
C THR A 140 -9.93 -18.73 -19.37
N MET A 141 -9.46 -18.32 -18.20
CA MET A 141 -8.21 -17.59 -18.02
C MET A 141 -7.09 -18.57 -17.65
N ASN A 142 -5.97 -18.50 -18.36
CA ASN A 142 -4.77 -19.29 -18.11
C ASN A 142 -3.81 -18.62 -17.13
N GLY A 143 -3.91 -17.30 -16.94
CA GLY A 143 -3.06 -16.55 -16.02
C GLY A 143 -3.27 -15.04 -16.13
N ILE A 144 -2.67 -14.31 -15.18
CA ILE A 144 -2.62 -12.84 -15.11
C ILE A 144 -1.15 -12.44 -15.15
N THR A 145 -0.83 -11.39 -15.92
CA THR A 145 0.47 -10.74 -15.92
C THR A 145 0.29 -9.27 -15.57
N VAL A 146 1.06 -8.77 -14.60
CA VAL A 146 1.10 -7.35 -14.21
C VAL A 146 2.23 -6.66 -14.97
N LEU A 147 1.93 -5.51 -15.57
CA LEU A 147 2.85 -4.68 -16.35
C LEU A 147 3.27 -3.43 -15.56
N ASP A 148 4.18 -2.66 -16.15
CA ASP A 148 4.54 -1.30 -15.73
C ASP A 148 5.08 -1.15 -14.30
N TRP A 149 6.15 -1.90 -14.02
CA TRP A 149 6.82 -1.90 -12.71
C TRP A 149 7.78 -0.71 -12.51
N ASP A 150 7.75 0.32 -13.36
CA ASP A 150 8.69 1.44 -13.32
C ASP A 150 8.56 2.28 -12.04
N HIS A 151 7.38 2.23 -11.40
CA HIS A 151 7.05 2.91 -10.16
C HIS A 151 7.04 1.99 -8.92
N ALA A 152 7.49 0.73 -9.08
CA ALA A 152 7.50 -0.23 -7.99
C ALA A 152 8.61 0.05 -6.96
N PHE A 153 8.29 -0.13 -5.67
CA PHE A 153 9.22 0.14 -4.57
C PHE A 153 8.93 -0.74 -3.36
N PHE A 154 9.89 -0.85 -2.43
CA PHE A 154 9.68 -1.57 -1.17
C PHE A 154 9.02 -0.66 -0.15
N ALA A 155 7.86 -1.06 0.35
CA ALA A 155 7.07 -0.30 1.31
C ALA A 155 6.45 -1.22 2.37
N PRO A 156 5.93 -0.64 3.48
CA PRO A 156 5.10 -1.37 4.43
C PRO A 156 3.90 -2.05 3.74
N SER A 157 3.52 -3.25 4.16
CA SER A 157 2.55 -4.10 3.46
C SER A 157 1.17 -3.48 3.31
N PHE A 158 0.79 -2.58 4.23
CA PHE A 158 -0.48 -1.85 4.12
C PHE A 158 -0.57 -0.98 2.86
N MET A 159 0.56 -0.62 2.24
CA MET A 159 0.61 0.11 0.97
C MET A 159 0.19 -0.75 -0.23
N ALA A 160 0.37 -2.08 -0.17
CA ALA A 160 -0.10 -3.00 -1.21
C ALA A 160 -1.57 -3.42 -1.00
N CYS A 161 -2.19 -2.97 0.09
CA CYS A 161 -3.56 -3.32 0.45
C CYS A 161 -4.56 -2.24 0.05
N ASP A 162 -4.30 -1.54 -1.06
CA ASP A 162 -5.27 -0.64 -1.66
C ASP A 162 -6.36 -1.45 -2.38
N PRO A 163 -7.63 -1.39 -1.94
CA PRO A 163 -8.69 -2.14 -2.59
C PRO A 163 -8.88 -1.64 -4.03
N PRO A 164 -9.16 -2.52 -5.01
CA PRO A 164 -9.34 -2.14 -6.41
C PRO A 164 -10.72 -1.49 -6.63
N THR A 165 -10.96 -0.35 -5.97
CA THR A 165 -12.21 0.39 -5.97
C THR A 165 -12.62 0.79 -7.38
N TRP A 166 -11.68 1.01 -8.29
CA TRP A 166 -11.93 1.25 -9.72
C TRP A 166 -12.82 0.18 -10.39
N ILE A 167 -12.89 -1.04 -9.85
CA ILE A 167 -13.78 -2.12 -10.33
C ILE A 167 -15.25 -1.82 -10.02
N TRP A 168 -15.55 -1.25 -8.84
CA TRP A 168 -16.91 -1.13 -8.32
C TRP A 168 -17.35 0.28 -7.91
N ALA A 169 -16.46 1.26 -7.95
CA ALA A 169 -16.76 2.66 -7.64
C ALA A 169 -17.09 3.49 -8.90
N MET A 170 -16.99 2.92 -10.11
CA MET A 170 -17.28 3.56 -11.41
C MET A 170 -16.82 5.03 -11.54
N ILE A 171 -15.67 5.38 -10.95
CA ILE A 171 -15.07 6.73 -11.01
C ILE A 171 -14.31 6.91 -12.33
N TRP A 172 -14.95 6.58 -13.46
CA TRP A 172 -14.38 6.81 -14.79
C TRP A 172 -14.96 8.05 -15.47
N GLU A 173 -16.10 8.56 -14.99
CA GLU A 173 -16.85 9.60 -15.69
C GLU A 173 -16.51 11.04 -15.25
N ASP A 174 -15.90 11.23 -14.08
CA ASP A 174 -15.46 12.54 -13.60
C ASP A 174 -13.93 12.56 -13.43
N GLU A 175 -13.21 12.94 -14.49
CA GLU A 175 -11.73 13.07 -14.55
C GLU A 175 -11.12 14.01 -13.47
N ASP A 176 -11.93 14.65 -12.65
CA ASP A 176 -11.54 15.61 -11.61
C ASP A 176 -11.65 15.07 -10.17
N GLU A 177 -12.27 13.90 -9.95
CA GLU A 177 -12.30 13.24 -8.64
C GLU A 177 -11.14 12.25 -8.54
N ASP A 178 -9.95 12.79 -8.23
CA ASP A 178 -8.77 11.99 -7.86
C ASP A 178 -9.20 10.88 -6.87
N GLU A 179 -8.81 9.62 -7.13
CA GLU A 179 -9.02 8.50 -6.19
C GLU A 179 -8.65 8.96 -4.76
N ASP A 180 -9.66 8.95 -3.91
CA ASP A 180 -9.59 9.44 -2.55
C ASP A 180 -9.62 8.23 -1.63
N GLU A 181 -8.42 7.78 -1.24
CA GLU A 181 -8.15 6.71 -0.27
C GLU A 181 -9.05 6.77 0.98
N LEU A 182 -9.60 7.93 1.33
CA LEU A 182 -10.52 8.10 2.46
C LEU A 182 -11.96 7.64 2.15
N LEU A 183 -12.26 7.19 0.93
CA LEU A 183 -13.57 6.72 0.47
C LEU A 183 -13.58 5.21 0.13
N ASP A 184 -12.46 4.49 0.32
CA ASP A 184 -12.32 3.09 -0.09
C ASP A 184 -13.35 2.09 0.49
N ASP A 185 -14.02 2.45 1.59
CA ASP A 185 -15.02 1.60 2.26
C ASP A 185 -16.47 1.89 1.82
N ASP A 186 -16.66 2.78 0.83
CA ASP A 186 -18.00 3.11 0.36
C ASP A 186 -18.67 1.92 -0.33
N MET A 187 -19.98 1.78 -0.10
CA MET A 187 -20.79 0.72 -0.71
C MET A 187 -21.13 1.09 -2.15
N PRO A 188 -20.96 0.18 -3.13
CA PRO A 188 -21.32 0.44 -4.51
C PRO A 188 -22.83 0.68 -4.72
N ASP A 189 -23.18 1.46 -5.74
CA ASP A 189 -24.57 1.85 -6.02
C ASP A 189 -25.46 0.72 -6.55
N THR A 190 -24.87 -0.33 -7.11
CA THR A 190 -25.62 -1.41 -7.76
C THR A 190 -25.38 -2.76 -7.09
N GLU A 191 -26.39 -3.63 -7.17
CA GLU A 191 -26.34 -4.97 -6.58
C GLU A 191 -25.18 -5.82 -7.15
N ASP A 192 -24.90 -5.68 -8.45
CA ASP A 192 -23.82 -6.44 -9.10
C ASP A 192 -22.43 -5.96 -8.67
N LEU A 193 -22.25 -4.65 -8.46
CA LEU A 193 -21.00 -4.10 -7.92
C LEU A 193 -20.82 -4.47 -6.44
N CYS A 194 -21.90 -4.50 -5.66
CA CYS A 194 -21.87 -5.04 -4.29
C CYS A 194 -21.39 -6.49 -4.28
N LYS A 195 -21.88 -7.33 -5.20
CA LYS A 195 -21.42 -8.73 -5.33
C LYS A 195 -19.93 -8.81 -5.69
N LEU A 196 -19.43 -7.93 -6.55
CA LEU A 196 -18.01 -7.87 -6.89
C LEU A 196 -17.14 -7.48 -5.68
N LYS A 197 -17.53 -6.44 -4.93
CA LYS A 197 -16.86 -6.06 -3.68
C LYS A 197 -16.86 -7.23 -2.69
N GLN A 198 -18.00 -7.90 -2.52
CA GLN A 198 -18.11 -9.06 -1.63
C GLN A 198 -17.17 -10.20 -2.06
N ILE A 199 -17.12 -10.55 -3.35
CA ILE A 199 -16.21 -11.59 -3.87
C ILE A 199 -14.75 -11.23 -3.58
N PHE A 200 -14.38 -9.97 -3.77
CA PHE A 200 -13.05 -9.49 -3.44
C PHE A 200 -12.77 -9.63 -1.94
N GLU A 201 -13.68 -9.18 -1.08
CA GLU A 201 -13.51 -9.23 0.38
C GLU A 201 -13.35 -10.65 0.90
N GLU A 202 -14.16 -11.58 0.39
CA GLU A 202 -14.07 -13.00 0.70
C GLU A 202 -12.71 -13.60 0.27
N ALA A 203 -12.13 -13.12 -0.82
CA ALA A 203 -10.85 -13.60 -1.34
C ALA A 203 -9.62 -12.95 -0.69
N ALA A 204 -9.68 -11.67 -0.33
CA ALA A 204 -8.57 -10.89 0.19
C ALA A 204 -8.14 -11.33 1.59
N GLY A 205 -9.11 -11.77 2.41
CA GLY A 205 -8.88 -12.23 3.77
C GLY A 205 -8.73 -11.10 4.79
N PRO A 206 -8.84 -11.43 6.09
CA PRO A 206 -9.09 -10.43 7.14
C PRO A 206 -7.92 -9.45 7.36
N GLU A 207 -6.67 -9.88 7.15
CA GLU A 207 -5.52 -8.99 7.32
C GLU A 207 -5.45 -7.95 6.21
N TYR A 208 -5.66 -8.36 4.96
CA TYR A 208 -5.75 -7.43 3.83
C TYR A 208 -6.87 -6.44 4.08
N LEU A 209 -8.07 -6.91 4.45
CA LEU A 209 -9.21 -6.03 4.72
C LEU A 209 -8.98 -5.06 5.86
N ARG A 210 -8.25 -5.47 6.91
CA ARG A 210 -7.82 -4.58 7.97
C ARG A 210 -6.95 -3.45 7.42
N PHE A 211 -5.95 -3.76 6.60
CA PHE A 211 -5.13 -2.72 5.99
C PHE A 211 -5.92 -1.88 4.99
N ALA A 212 -6.81 -2.48 4.20
CA ALA A 212 -7.60 -1.81 3.18
C ALA A 212 -8.59 -0.79 3.76
N TYR A 213 -9.42 -1.20 4.73
CA TYR A 213 -10.61 -0.43 5.13
C TYR A 213 -10.48 0.28 6.48
N ASP A 214 -9.60 -0.17 7.38
CA ASP A 214 -9.42 0.50 8.67
C ASP A 214 -8.99 1.96 8.41
N PRO A 215 -9.76 2.96 8.91
CA PRO A 215 -9.50 4.37 8.66
C PRO A 215 -8.06 4.80 8.97
N VAL A 216 -7.40 4.15 9.94
CA VAL A 216 -6.01 4.47 10.29
C VAL A 216 -5.06 4.11 9.16
N TYR A 217 -5.23 2.95 8.53
CA TYR A 217 -4.36 2.49 7.46
C TYR A 217 -4.65 3.21 6.13
N ARG A 218 -5.88 3.67 5.91
CA ARG A 218 -6.22 4.58 4.81
C ARG A 218 -5.48 5.92 4.92
N VAL A 219 -5.45 6.50 6.13
CA VAL A 219 -4.62 7.69 6.39
C VAL A 219 -3.13 7.37 6.24
N ALA A 220 -2.67 6.20 6.69
CA ALA A 220 -1.27 5.80 6.58
C ALA A 220 -0.81 5.68 5.12
N ARG A 221 -1.64 5.09 4.24
CA ARG A 221 -1.38 5.05 2.79
C ARG A 221 -1.30 6.45 2.21
N ALA A 222 -2.33 7.27 2.41
CA ALA A 222 -2.37 8.64 1.92
C ALA A 222 -1.17 9.49 2.42
N LEU A 223 -0.75 9.29 3.67
CA LEU A 223 0.44 9.93 4.24
C LEU A 223 1.71 9.52 3.50
N LEU A 224 1.94 8.23 3.29
CA LEU A 224 3.11 7.72 2.57
C LEU A 224 3.15 8.25 1.14
N LEU A 225 2.02 8.20 0.43
CA LEU A 225 1.92 8.72 -0.93
C LEU A 225 2.34 10.19 -1.01
N LEU A 226 1.86 11.02 -0.08
CA LEU A 226 2.22 12.45 -0.01
C LEU A 226 3.69 12.68 0.36
N ILE A 227 4.28 11.83 1.21
CA ILE A 227 5.70 11.90 1.55
C ILE A 227 6.55 11.53 0.32
N MET A 228 6.21 10.45 -0.39
CA MET A 228 6.99 9.99 -1.53
C MET A 228 6.92 10.94 -2.73
N ASN A 229 5.71 11.41 -3.05
CA ASN A 229 5.49 12.28 -4.20
C ASN A 229 5.84 13.75 -3.89
N GLY A 230 5.83 14.12 -2.62
CA GLY A 230 5.98 15.50 -2.15
C GLY A 230 4.78 16.39 -2.51
N ILE A 231 4.80 17.63 -2.01
CA ILE A 231 3.77 18.63 -2.32
C ILE A 231 4.19 19.45 -3.54
N THR A 232 3.88 18.89 -4.72
CA THR A 232 4.26 19.46 -6.02
C THR A 232 3.19 20.35 -6.65
N ASP A 233 1.91 20.12 -6.35
CA ASP A 233 0.79 20.87 -6.94
C ASP A 233 -0.34 21.17 -5.93
N SER A 234 -1.41 21.79 -6.40
CA SER A 234 -2.57 22.15 -5.57
C SER A 234 -3.44 20.95 -5.18
N ARG A 235 -3.36 19.81 -5.89
CA ARG A 235 -4.07 18.57 -5.54
C ARG A 235 -3.39 17.91 -4.35
N HIS A 236 -2.07 17.78 -4.37
CA HIS A 236 -1.30 17.31 -3.22
C HIS A 236 -1.52 18.19 -1.98
N ALA A 237 -1.55 19.51 -2.15
CA ALA A 237 -1.84 20.43 -1.05
C ALA A 237 -3.27 20.23 -0.47
N ARG A 238 -4.27 19.98 -1.32
CA ARG A 238 -5.65 19.68 -0.91
C ARG A 238 -5.74 18.33 -0.18
N LYS A 239 -5.11 17.27 -0.72
CA LYS A 239 -5.04 15.94 -0.09
C LYS A 239 -4.37 16.02 1.28
N ALA A 240 -3.23 16.72 1.39
CA ALA A 240 -2.57 16.95 2.67
C ALA A 240 -3.43 17.72 3.69
N GLN A 241 -4.13 18.77 3.27
CA GLN A 241 -5.07 19.50 4.14
C GLN A 241 -6.24 18.62 4.57
N LYS A 242 -6.77 17.77 3.69
CA LYS A 242 -7.83 16.80 4.04
C LYS A 242 -7.30 15.84 5.11
N LEU A 243 -6.13 15.26 4.90
CA LEU A 243 -5.46 14.37 5.84
C LEU A 243 -5.29 15.02 7.23
N PHE A 244 -4.84 16.27 7.30
CA PHE A 244 -4.69 17.01 8.57
C PHE A 244 -6.02 17.27 9.30
N ARG A 245 -7.12 17.37 8.55
CA ARG A 245 -8.46 17.53 9.16
C ARG A 245 -9.05 16.20 9.64
N GLU A 246 -8.78 15.11 8.93
CA GLU A 246 -9.37 13.81 9.25
C GLU A 246 -8.60 13.05 10.33
N TRP A 247 -7.26 13.11 10.34
CA TRP A 247 -6.45 12.35 11.32
C TRP A 247 -6.88 12.57 12.78
N PRO A 248 -7.07 13.81 13.28
CA PRO A 248 -7.49 14.01 14.66
C PRO A 248 -8.84 13.35 14.98
N LYS A 249 -9.77 13.34 14.02
CA LYS A 249 -11.09 12.70 14.21
C LYS A 249 -10.96 11.19 14.32
N ILE A 250 -10.15 10.58 13.44
CA ILE A 250 -9.91 9.13 13.40
C ILE A 250 -9.18 8.69 14.67
N ARG A 251 -8.09 9.37 15.03
CA ARG A 251 -7.32 9.09 16.25
C ARG A 251 -8.19 9.19 17.51
N ASP A 252 -9.00 10.23 17.62
CA ASP A 252 -9.84 10.45 18.80
C ASP A 252 -11.05 9.49 18.85
N ALA A 253 -11.52 8.99 17.70
CA ALA A 253 -12.52 7.93 17.62
C ALA A 253 -11.93 6.58 18.05
N GLY A 254 -10.78 6.19 17.51
CA GLY A 254 -10.10 4.95 17.88
C GLY A 254 -9.79 4.86 19.39
N ARG A 255 -9.39 5.98 20.01
CA ARG A 255 -9.22 6.05 21.48
C ARG A 255 -10.50 5.80 22.25
N LYS A 256 -11.66 6.28 21.77
CA LYS A 256 -12.94 6.03 22.44
C LYS A 256 -13.37 4.57 22.36
N ASP A 257 -13.00 3.88 21.28
CA ASP A 257 -13.27 2.47 21.10
C ASP A 257 -12.31 1.59 21.92
N VAL A 258 -11.06 2.01 22.09
CA VAL A 258 -10.09 1.37 23.02
C VAL A 258 -10.54 1.46 24.48
N TYR A 259 -11.21 2.56 24.89
CA TYR A 259 -11.83 2.68 26.22
C TYR A 259 -13.20 1.98 26.35
N LYS A 260 -13.75 1.46 25.24
CA LYS A 260 -14.98 0.66 25.20
C LYS A 260 -14.71 -0.70 24.57
N GLY A 261 -13.65 -1.38 25.01
CA GLY A 261 -13.32 -2.74 24.60
C GLY A 261 -14.49 -3.71 24.80
N ASN A 262 -15.34 -3.81 23.78
CA ASN A 262 -16.31 -4.84 23.47
C ASN A 262 -16.66 -4.59 21.99
N TYR A 263 -15.84 -5.12 21.08
CA TYR A 263 -16.17 -5.18 19.66
C TYR A 263 -17.52 -5.87 19.51
N THR A 264 -18.52 -5.11 19.08
CA THR A 264 -19.80 -5.66 18.65
C THR A 264 -19.70 -5.80 17.14
N LEU A 265 -19.75 -7.04 16.63
CA LEU A 265 -19.73 -7.33 15.19
C LEU A 265 -20.85 -6.55 14.48
N PRO A 266 -20.66 -6.14 13.21
CA PRO A 266 -21.71 -5.52 12.40
C PRO A 266 -22.99 -6.35 12.44
N GLY A 267 -24.15 -5.70 12.56
CA GLY A 267 -25.44 -6.36 12.83
C GLY A 267 -25.87 -7.42 11.81
N TRP A 268 -25.25 -7.49 10.63
CA TRP A 268 -25.48 -8.53 9.62
C TRP A 268 -24.68 -9.82 9.86
N MET A 269 -23.74 -9.84 10.82
CA MET A 269 -22.98 -11.01 11.26
C MET A 269 -23.55 -11.69 12.53
N GLN A 270 -24.68 -11.23 13.07
CA GLN A 270 -25.23 -11.73 14.35
C GLN A 270 -26.36 -12.76 14.23
N ASP A 271 -26.65 -13.28 13.04
CA ASP A 271 -27.68 -14.31 12.87
C ASP A 271 -27.08 -15.67 12.49
N LYS A 272 -27.04 -16.57 13.49
CA LYS A 272 -27.48 -17.97 13.44
C LYS A 272 -27.00 -18.71 14.69
N GLU A 273 -27.90 -18.92 15.65
CA GLU A 273 -28.09 -20.23 16.30
C GLU A 273 -29.38 -20.17 17.14
N THR A 274 -30.44 -20.76 16.56
CA THR A 274 -31.73 -21.25 17.13
C THR A 274 -32.49 -20.43 18.16
#